data_AF-A0A975K1C7-F1
#
_entry.id   AF-A0A975K1C7-F1
#
_cell.length_a   1.000
_cell.length_b   1.000
_cell.length_c   1.000
_cell.angle_alpha   90.00
_cell.angle_beta   90.00
_cell.angle_gamma   90.00
#
_symmetry.space_group_name_H-M   'P 1'
#
loop_
_entity.id
_entity.type
_entity.pdbx_description
1 polymer ?
#
loop_
_entity_poly.entity_id
_entity_poly.type
_entity_poly.pdbx_seq_one_letter_code
_entity_poly.pdbx_strand_id
1 'polypeptide(L)'
;MLEVAAEPTRRRLLQLLALGERTVTQLASQFPVTRSAISQHLAVLAEVGLVAARKQGRERYYRLDERGMLQLRAHFESFWSDELDRLVVDAAHYTPAQGEFVMPFEKTVVLPLDPAETFALITRTDRLRRWMTVAGRVELRNGGAYRWTVTPGHTAAGTVVDIEPGKKVVFSWGWEDDGDPPPGGSTVTITLHPVDGGTEVKLVHDGLTQEQAARHAEGWNHFLDRLVLAGHHGDAGPDDWGAAPDPLDELSCAEATLAALQHVLRGFDAAALSAQTPCAKYDVTQLADHLMGSTTAIGAAAGAQVPPRDKDAPLETQVADAAQVVLEAWRRRGLDGTVELNSNPVPAVVPISILSLEFLVHAWDFAHSAGRQVVVSDPVADFVLGVARQFITPEARSGVGFAEPVAIGDDAGVLDQLIAFTGRQAIVAHVSAK
;
A
#
# COMPACT_ATOMS: atom_id res chain seq x y z
N MET A 1 29.72 -5.17 -17.05
CA MET A 1 29.43 -5.66 -15.67
C MET A 1 28.15 -5.02 -15.12
N LEU A 2 28.01 -3.69 -15.17
CA LEU A 2 26.80 -2.98 -14.72
C LEU A 2 25.52 -3.36 -15.46
N GLU A 3 25.52 -3.35 -16.80
CA GLU A 3 24.37 -3.80 -17.62
C GLU A 3 23.96 -5.26 -17.33
N VAL A 4 24.94 -6.10 -17.02
CA VAL A 4 24.71 -7.50 -16.66
C VAL A 4 24.05 -7.59 -15.29
N ALA A 5 24.50 -6.81 -14.30
CA ALA A 5 23.88 -6.77 -12.98
C ALA A 5 22.49 -6.09 -12.98
N ALA A 6 22.21 -5.19 -13.94
CA ALA A 6 20.98 -4.42 -14.01
C ALA A 6 19.76 -5.23 -14.49
N GLU A 7 19.95 -6.37 -15.15
CA GLU A 7 18.82 -7.20 -15.59
C GLU A 7 18.04 -7.76 -14.38
N PRO A 8 16.69 -7.68 -14.36
CA PRO A 8 15.89 -7.97 -13.17
C PRO A 8 16.15 -9.34 -12.52
N THR A 9 16.25 -10.41 -13.33
CA THR A 9 16.48 -11.77 -12.84
C THR A 9 17.85 -11.93 -12.21
N ARG A 10 18.89 -11.42 -12.87
CA ARG A 10 20.28 -11.42 -12.36
C ARG A 10 20.44 -10.57 -11.11
N ARG A 11 19.80 -9.40 -11.05
CA ARG A 11 19.76 -8.55 -9.85
C ARG A 11 19.14 -9.28 -8.67
N ARG A 12 18.01 -9.94 -8.86
CA ARG A 12 17.37 -10.75 -7.81
C ARG A 12 18.24 -11.93 -7.39
N LEU A 13 18.93 -12.60 -8.31
CA LEU A 13 19.90 -13.66 -7.98
C LEU A 13 21.04 -13.14 -7.11
N LEU A 14 21.59 -11.95 -7.40
CA LEU A 14 22.63 -11.33 -6.56
C LEU A 14 22.11 -11.00 -5.16
N GLN A 15 20.88 -10.48 -5.02
CA GLN A 15 20.26 -10.23 -3.72
C GLN A 15 20.07 -11.52 -2.90
N LEU A 16 19.61 -12.60 -3.53
CA LEU A 16 19.42 -13.89 -2.86
C LEU A 16 20.75 -14.50 -2.38
N LEU A 17 21.83 -14.26 -3.13
CA LEU A 17 23.19 -14.70 -2.80
C LEU A 17 23.90 -13.79 -1.79
N ALA A 18 23.44 -12.54 -1.61
CA ALA A 18 23.92 -11.66 -0.55
C ALA A 18 23.60 -12.21 0.85
N LEU A 19 22.53 -13.00 0.96
CA LEU A 19 22.11 -13.67 2.20
C LEU A 19 22.90 -14.97 2.48
N GLY A 20 23.81 -15.38 1.59
CA GLY A 20 24.63 -16.57 1.75
C GLY A 20 24.66 -17.48 0.52
N GLU A 21 25.55 -18.47 0.58
CA GLU A 21 25.76 -19.44 -0.49
C GLU A 21 24.52 -20.35 -0.66
N ARG A 22 24.08 -20.55 -1.92
CA ARG A 22 22.88 -21.33 -2.25
C ARG A 22 23.10 -22.25 -3.45
N THR A 23 22.35 -23.34 -3.54
CA THR A 23 22.38 -24.23 -4.72
C THR A 23 21.56 -23.68 -5.87
N VAL A 24 21.86 -24.12 -7.09
CA VAL A 24 21.03 -23.80 -8.27
C VAL A 24 19.57 -24.20 -8.06
N THR A 25 19.31 -25.32 -7.37
CA THR A 25 17.95 -25.78 -7.10
C THR A 25 17.21 -24.82 -6.18
N GLN A 26 17.86 -24.38 -5.09
CA GLN A 26 17.31 -23.40 -4.15
C GLN A 26 17.10 -22.03 -4.79
N LEU A 27 18.01 -21.61 -5.68
CA LEU A 27 17.87 -20.35 -6.41
C LEU A 27 16.72 -20.45 -7.41
N ALA A 28 16.65 -21.54 -8.19
CA ALA A 28 15.61 -21.70 -9.21
C ALA A 28 14.20 -21.79 -8.64
N SER A 29 14.02 -22.29 -7.41
CA SER A 29 12.70 -22.33 -6.77
C SER A 29 12.13 -20.96 -6.40
N GLN A 30 12.92 -19.87 -6.52
CA GLN A 30 12.47 -18.49 -6.28
C GLN A 30 12.02 -17.77 -7.57
N PHE A 31 11.98 -18.47 -8.71
CA PHE A 31 11.62 -17.86 -10.00
C PHE A 31 10.58 -18.70 -10.74
N PRO A 32 9.70 -18.08 -11.55
CA PRO A 32 8.72 -18.79 -12.37
C PRO A 32 9.33 -19.43 -13.63
N VAL A 33 10.64 -19.31 -13.83
CA VAL A 33 11.37 -19.82 -15.01
C VAL A 33 12.08 -21.14 -14.74
N THR A 34 12.43 -21.85 -15.80
CA THR A 34 13.09 -23.16 -15.67
C THR A 34 14.44 -23.06 -14.96
N ARG A 35 14.83 -24.15 -14.28
CA ARG A 35 16.18 -24.30 -13.70
C ARG A 35 17.30 -24.09 -14.73
N SER A 36 17.05 -24.44 -16.00
CA SER A 36 17.99 -24.20 -17.10
C SER A 36 18.18 -22.69 -17.35
N ALA A 37 17.10 -21.90 -17.35
CA ALA A 37 17.18 -20.45 -17.50
C ALA A 37 17.96 -19.81 -16.34
N ILE A 38 17.71 -20.22 -15.10
CA ILE A 38 18.47 -19.74 -13.94
C ILE A 38 19.95 -20.14 -14.02
N SER A 39 20.25 -21.34 -14.50
CA SER A 39 21.64 -21.77 -14.73
C SER A 39 22.33 -20.90 -15.78
N GLN A 40 21.62 -20.45 -16.83
CA GLN A 40 22.15 -19.53 -17.83
C GLN A 40 22.43 -18.14 -17.23
N HIS A 41 21.51 -17.58 -16.45
CA HIS A 41 21.74 -16.30 -15.76
C HIS A 41 22.93 -16.37 -14.79
N LEU A 42 23.05 -17.46 -14.03
CA LEU A 42 24.19 -17.69 -13.13
C LEU A 42 25.51 -17.89 -13.90
N ALA A 43 25.48 -18.46 -15.10
CA ALA A 43 26.65 -18.55 -15.96
C ALA A 43 27.11 -17.17 -16.43
N VAL A 44 26.17 -16.32 -16.88
CA VAL A 44 26.47 -14.94 -17.28
C VAL A 44 27.02 -14.13 -16.11
N LEU A 45 26.45 -14.25 -14.91
CA LEU A 45 26.97 -13.60 -13.70
C LEU A 45 28.37 -14.10 -13.33
N ALA A 46 28.64 -15.39 -13.51
CA ALA A 46 29.96 -15.97 -13.22
C ALA A 46 31.01 -15.54 -14.26
N GLU A 47 30.60 -15.38 -15.52
CA GLU A 47 31.46 -14.91 -16.61
C GLU A 47 31.95 -13.49 -16.38
N VAL A 48 31.08 -12.61 -15.90
CA VAL A 48 31.47 -11.25 -15.50
C VAL A 48 32.08 -11.19 -14.10
N GLY A 49 32.29 -12.33 -13.44
CA GLY A 49 32.96 -12.43 -12.15
C GLY A 49 32.15 -11.91 -10.96
N LEU A 50 30.82 -11.77 -11.05
CA LEU A 50 29.98 -11.31 -9.93
C LEU A 50 29.60 -12.44 -8.96
N VAL A 51 29.65 -13.68 -9.43
CA VAL A 51 29.38 -14.86 -8.60
C VAL A 51 30.44 -15.93 -8.83
N ALA A 52 30.77 -16.66 -7.77
CA ALA A 52 31.63 -17.82 -7.83
C ALA A 52 30.80 -19.10 -7.66
N ALA A 53 31.15 -20.15 -8.41
CA ALA A 53 30.50 -21.45 -8.33
C ALA A 53 31.44 -22.51 -7.77
N ARG A 54 30.98 -23.30 -6.80
CA ARG A 54 31.68 -24.51 -6.34
C ARG A 54 30.81 -25.74 -6.48
N LYS A 55 31.43 -26.89 -6.73
CA LYS A 55 30.74 -28.18 -6.81
C LYS A 55 30.93 -28.94 -5.50
N GLN A 56 29.85 -29.46 -4.93
CA GLN A 56 29.89 -30.39 -3.80
C GLN A 56 28.93 -31.55 -4.09
N GLY A 57 29.51 -32.73 -4.28
CA GLY A 57 28.74 -33.90 -4.73
C GLY A 57 28.07 -33.67 -6.09
N ARG A 58 26.75 -33.87 -6.13
CA ARG A 58 25.91 -33.67 -7.33
C ARG A 58 25.38 -32.24 -7.45
N GLU A 59 25.61 -31.39 -6.46
CA GLU A 59 25.08 -30.04 -6.41
C GLU A 59 26.13 -28.99 -6.75
N ARG A 60 25.67 -27.87 -7.29
CA ARG A 60 26.48 -26.70 -7.60
C ARG A 60 25.97 -25.53 -6.77
N TYR A 61 26.87 -24.99 -5.96
CA TYR A 61 26.64 -23.88 -5.06
C TYR A 61 27.18 -22.60 -5.68
N TYR A 62 26.46 -21.50 -5.47
CA TYR A 62 26.83 -20.17 -5.92
C TYR A 62 26.90 -19.25 -4.71
N ARG A 63 27.87 -18.34 -4.74
CA ARG A 63 28.05 -17.25 -3.79
C ARG A 63 28.46 -15.98 -4.53
N LEU A 64 28.28 -14.81 -3.93
CA LEU A 64 28.85 -13.58 -4.47
C LEU A 64 30.37 -13.67 -4.49
N ASP A 65 30.98 -13.13 -5.55
CA ASP A 65 32.42 -12.93 -5.59
C ASP A 65 32.75 -11.52 -5.07
N GLU A 66 33.49 -11.45 -3.97
CA GLU A 66 33.81 -10.19 -3.29
C GLU A 66 34.55 -9.21 -4.21
N ARG A 67 35.45 -9.70 -5.07
CA ARG A 67 36.22 -8.84 -5.98
C ARG A 67 35.33 -8.30 -7.09
N GLY A 68 34.46 -9.14 -7.65
CA GLY A 68 33.47 -8.71 -8.64
C GLY A 68 32.50 -7.67 -8.08
N MET A 69 32.02 -7.87 -6.84
CA MET A 69 31.12 -6.92 -6.19
C MET A 69 31.80 -5.58 -5.88
N LEU A 70 33.09 -5.58 -5.49
CA LEU A 70 33.88 -4.36 -5.33
C LEU A 70 34.08 -3.63 -6.66
N GLN A 71 34.33 -4.36 -7.76
CA GLN A 71 34.43 -3.77 -9.10
C GLN A 71 33.11 -3.19 -9.59
N LEU A 72 31.99 -3.89 -9.35
CA LEU A 72 30.66 -3.39 -9.68
C LEU A 72 30.35 -2.10 -8.91
N ARG A 73 30.69 -2.06 -7.62
CA ARG A 73 30.56 -0.87 -6.79
C ARG A 73 31.42 0.29 -7.33
N ALA A 74 32.69 0.04 -7.64
CA ALA A 74 33.58 1.06 -8.20
C ALA A 74 33.08 1.59 -9.56
N HIS A 75 32.47 0.74 -10.38
CA HIS A 75 31.86 1.13 -11.66
C HIS A 75 30.61 2.00 -11.46
N PHE A 76 29.84 1.74 -10.41
CA PHE A 76 28.70 2.57 -10.00
C PHE A 76 29.17 3.92 -9.46
N GLU A 77 30.23 3.93 -8.64
CA GLU A 77 30.85 5.13 -8.09
C GLU A 77 31.50 6.00 -9.18
N SER A 78 32.13 5.42 -10.21
CA SER A 78 32.72 6.19 -11.33
C SER A 78 31.66 6.73 -12.31
N PHE A 79 30.54 6.04 -12.47
CA PHE A 79 29.40 6.57 -13.23
C PHE A 79 28.79 7.80 -12.54
N TRP A 80 28.83 7.83 -11.20
CA TRP A 80 28.40 8.97 -10.41
C TRP A 80 29.46 10.09 -10.35
N SER A 81 30.77 9.80 -10.45
CA SER A 81 31.82 10.82 -10.28
C SER A 81 31.90 11.83 -11.42
N ASP A 82 31.66 11.47 -12.68
CA ASP A 82 31.78 12.45 -13.79
C ASP A 82 30.63 13.48 -13.82
N GLU A 83 29.43 13.07 -13.37
CA GLU A 83 28.26 13.94 -13.22
C GLU A 83 28.38 14.77 -11.92
N LEU A 84 28.84 14.14 -10.82
CA LEU A 84 29.07 14.80 -9.54
C LEU A 84 30.25 15.77 -9.57
N ASP A 85 31.34 15.49 -10.27
CA ASP A 85 32.50 16.38 -10.34
C ASP A 85 32.15 17.65 -11.13
N ARG A 86 31.29 17.56 -12.15
CA ARG A 86 30.69 18.75 -12.78
C ARG A 86 29.81 19.53 -11.82
N LEU A 87 28.99 18.84 -11.01
CA LEU A 87 28.18 19.47 -9.96
C LEU A 87 29.03 20.07 -8.83
N VAL A 88 30.19 19.50 -8.50
CA VAL A 88 31.13 20.00 -7.49
C VAL A 88 31.90 21.22 -8.01
N VAL A 89 32.26 21.26 -9.29
CA VAL A 89 32.87 22.45 -9.91
C VAL A 89 31.88 23.62 -9.96
N ASP A 90 30.61 23.33 -10.29
CA ASP A 90 29.51 24.30 -10.22
C ASP A 90 29.24 24.73 -8.76
N ALA A 91 29.24 23.80 -7.81
CA ALA A 91 29.04 24.10 -6.39
C ALA A 91 30.21 24.87 -5.75
N ALA A 92 31.45 24.66 -6.19
CA ALA A 92 32.63 25.36 -5.67
C ALA A 92 32.69 26.84 -6.10
N HIS A 93 31.94 27.22 -7.14
CA HIS A 93 31.76 28.61 -7.59
C HIS A 93 30.40 29.17 -7.17
N TYR A 94 29.56 28.36 -6.52
CA TYR A 94 28.24 28.74 -6.04
C TYR A 94 28.33 29.28 -4.62
N THR A 95 27.99 30.56 -4.46
CA THR A 95 27.69 31.14 -3.16
C THR A 95 26.17 31.32 -3.10
N PRO A 96 25.42 30.52 -2.32
CA PRO A 96 23.96 30.64 -2.32
C PRO A 96 23.55 31.95 -1.66
N ALA A 97 22.75 32.75 -2.37
CA ALA A 97 21.84 33.68 -1.71
C ALA A 97 20.67 32.86 -1.14
N GLN A 98 20.23 33.17 0.07
CA GLN A 98 19.09 32.51 0.70
C GLN A 98 17.83 32.63 -0.19
N GLY A 99 17.25 31.49 -0.61
CA GLY A 99 15.92 31.42 -1.23
C GLY A 99 15.86 31.16 -2.75
N GLU A 100 16.69 30.28 -3.33
CA GLU A 100 16.48 29.82 -4.71
C GLU A 100 15.53 28.63 -4.79
N PHE A 101 14.41 28.82 -5.49
CA PHE A 101 13.46 27.78 -5.89
C PHE A 101 14.14 26.81 -6.86
N VAL A 102 13.99 25.50 -6.59
CA VAL A 102 14.47 24.43 -7.47
C VAL A 102 13.47 24.22 -8.61
N MET A 103 13.95 23.71 -9.75
CA MET A 103 13.08 23.25 -10.83
C MET A 103 12.03 22.27 -10.27
N PRO A 104 10.74 22.45 -10.61
CA PRO A 104 9.68 21.58 -10.09
C PRO A 104 9.85 20.15 -10.57
N PHE A 105 9.35 19.18 -9.80
CA PHE A 105 9.22 17.82 -10.30
C PHE A 105 8.17 17.79 -11.41
N GLU A 106 8.49 17.17 -12.55
CA GLU A 106 7.57 17.00 -13.67
C GLU A 106 7.60 15.55 -14.16
N LYS A 107 6.42 14.96 -14.36
CA LYS A 107 6.27 13.66 -15.03
C LYS A 107 5.01 13.66 -15.89
N THR A 108 5.14 13.03 -17.06
CA THR A 108 4.06 12.86 -18.02
C THR A 108 3.83 11.38 -18.28
N VAL A 109 2.56 10.97 -18.29
CA VAL A 109 2.10 9.62 -18.66
C VAL A 109 0.92 9.71 -19.62
N VAL A 110 0.62 8.65 -20.36
CA VAL A 110 -0.56 8.57 -21.24
C VAL A 110 -1.48 7.47 -20.72
N LEU A 111 -2.76 7.79 -20.57
CA LEU A 111 -3.79 6.84 -20.18
C LEU A 111 -4.67 6.50 -21.40
N PRO A 112 -5.12 5.24 -21.57
CA PRO A 112 -6.00 4.82 -22.65
C PRO A 112 -7.48 5.21 -22.38
N LEU A 113 -7.70 6.40 -21.82
CA LEU A 113 -9.00 6.93 -21.43
C LEU A 113 -9.20 8.29 -22.08
N ASP A 114 -10.45 8.69 -22.29
CA ASP A 114 -10.75 10.06 -22.70
C ASP A 114 -10.49 11.07 -21.55
N PRO A 115 -10.47 12.39 -21.82
CA PRO A 115 -10.14 13.37 -20.80
C PRO A 115 -11.15 13.42 -19.65
N ALA A 116 -12.42 13.07 -19.88
CA ALA A 116 -13.44 13.10 -18.83
C ALA A 116 -13.26 11.93 -17.85
N GLU A 117 -13.04 10.71 -18.36
CA GLU A 117 -12.75 9.54 -17.54
C GLU A 117 -11.38 9.66 -16.85
N THR A 118 -10.38 10.21 -17.53
CA THR A 118 -9.07 10.51 -16.93
C THR A 118 -9.21 11.51 -15.78
N PHE A 119 -9.98 12.59 -15.98
CA PHE A 119 -10.23 13.58 -14.95
C PHE A 119 -10.96 12.97 -13.74
N ALA A 120 -11.96 12.13 -13.99
CA ALA A 120 -12.65 11.41 -12.93
C ALA A 120 -11.69 10.48 -12.15
N LEU A 121 -10.76 9.81 -12.83
CA LEU A 121 -9.79 8.90 -12.23
C LEU A 121 -8.83 9.60 -11.24
N ILE A 122 -8.52 10.88 -11.47
CA ILE A 122 -7.59 11.66 -10.63
C ILE A 122 -8.29 12.61 -9.64
N THR A 123 -9.61 12.75 -9.68
CA THR A 123 -10.33 13.73 -8.83
C THR A 123 -11.41 13.13 -7.93
N ARG A 124 -11.97 11.98 -8.30
CA ARG A 124 -13.02 11.34 -7.50
C ARG A 124 -12.43 10.33 -6.52
N THR A 125 -12.81 10.41 -5.24
CA THR A 125 -12.32 9.50 -4.20
C THR A 125 -12.47 8.02 -4.60
N ASP A 126 -13.63 7.61 -5.09
CA ASP A 126 -13.91 6.21 -5.46
C ASP A 126 -12.95 5.68 -6.56
N ARG A 127 -12.39 6.59 -7.37
CA ARG A 127 -11.43 6.30 -8.43
C ARG A 127 -9.98 6.50 -8.00
N LEU A 128 -9.69 7.48 -7.15
CA LEU A 128 -8.37 7.65 -6.54
C LEU A 128 -7.94 6.40 -5.76
N ARG A 129 -8.89 5.69 -5.14
CA ARG A 129 -8.64 4.42 -4.44
C ARG A 129 -8.10 3.30 -5.34
N ARG A 130 -8.26 3.44 -6.66
CA ARG A 130 -7.77 2.45 -7.64
C ARG A 130 -6.27 2.48 -7.83
N TRP A 131 -5.60 3.57 -7.46
CA TRP A 131 -4.18 3.74 -7.76
C TRP A 131 -3.34 4.42 -6.68
N MET A 132 -3.92 5.27 -5.81
CA MET A 132 -3.12 6.08 -4.86
C MET A 132 -3.59 6.08 -3.43
N THR A 133 -4.88 6.27 -3.14
CA THR A 133 -5.33 6.54 -1.76
C THR A 133 -6.02 5.35 -1.11
N VAL A 134 -5.80 5.17 0.19
CA VAL A 134 -6.56 4.21 1.01
C VAL A 134 -7.93 4.80 1.37
N ALA A 135 -7.94 6.03 1.90
CA ALA A 135 -9.14 6.74 2.32
C ALA A 135 -8.95 8.24 2.06
N GLY A 136 -10.01 8.96 1.70
CA GLY A 136 -9.89 10.40 1.53
C GLY A 136 -11.12 11.13 1.04
N ARG A 137 -11.25 12.42 1.39
CA ARG A 137 -12.32 13.30 0.89
C ARG A 137 -11.75 14.31 -0.06
N VAL A 138 -12.57 14.72 -1.02
CA VAL A 138 -12.29 15.83 -1.93
C VAL A 138 -13.56 16.65 -2.07
N GLU A 139 -13.51 17.91 -1.65
CA GLU A 139 -14.50 18.91 -2.06
C GLU A 139 -14.06 19.49 -3.41
N LEU A 140 -14.55 18.91 -4.51
CA LEU A 140 -14.08 19.23 -5.85
C LEU A 140 -14.64 20.56 -6.38
N ARG A 141 -14.18 21.66 -5.80
CA ARG A 141 -14.51 23.06 -6.14
C ARG A 141 -13.35 23.97 -5.73
N ASN A 142 -13.18 25.12 -6.36
CA ASN A 142 -12.17 26.09 -5.92
C ASN A 142 -12.35 26.45 -4.43
N GLY A 143 -11.25 26.38 -3.68
CA GLY A 143 -11.21 26.55 -2.23
C GLY A 143 -11.77 25.38 -1.42
N GLY A 144 -12.18 24.28 -2.05
CA GLY A 144 -12.64 23.07 -1.39
C GLY A 144 -11.47 22.33 -0.73
N ALA A 145 -11.69 21.80 0.46
CA ALA A 145 -10.67 21.04 1.18
C ALA A 145 -10.56 19.60 0.64
N TYR A 146 -9.37 19.02 0.74
CA TYR A 146 -9.16 17.59 0.57
C TYR A 146 -8.22 17.04 1.63
N ARG A 147 -8.32 15.74 1.86
CA ARG A 147 -7.40 14.97 2.72
C ARG A 147 -7.36 13.54 2.23
N TRP A 148 -6.17 13.01 1.99
CA TRP A 148 -5.92 11.67 1.47
C TRP A 148 -4.94 10.95 2.37
N THR A 149 -5.34 9.82 2.94
CA THR A 149 -4.38 8.80 3.40
C THR A 149 -3.80 8.17 2.14
N VAL A 150 -2.58 8.56 1.79
CA VAL A 150 -1.90 8.12 0.57
C VAL A 150 -1.46 6.67 0.78
N THR A 151 -0.63 6.45 1.80
CA THR A 151 -0.35 5.13 2.35
C THR A 151 -0.71 5.12 3.83
N PRO A 152 -0.93 3.95 4.46
CA PRO A 152 -1.23 3.89 5.89
C PRO A 152 -0.11 4.56 6.69
N GLY A 153 -0.47 5.45 7.61
CA GLY A 153 0.48 6.29 8.36
C GLY A 153 0.86 7.61 7.67
N HIS A 154 0.51 7.83 6.40
CA HIS A 154 0.93 9.02 5.65
C HIS A 154 -0.26 9.72 4.99
N THR A 155 -0.63 10.88 5.52
CA THR A 155 -1.76 11.68 5.08
C THR A 155 -1.31 12.97 4.41
N ALA A 156 -1.70 13.16 3.16
CA ALA A 156 -1.61 14.44 2.47
C ALA A 156 -2.91 15.25 2.62
N ALA A 157 -2.80 16.57 2.79
CA ALA A 157 -3.96 17.45 2.90
C ALA A 157 -3.71 18.81 2.24
N GLY A 158 -4.81 19.48 1.88
CA GLY A 158 -4.73 20.81 1.28
C GLY A 158 -6.08 21.28 0.74
N THR A 159 -6.00 22.15 -0.25
CA THR A 159 -7.15 22.79 -0.91
C THR A 159 -7.06 22.68 -2.42
N VAL A 160 -8.20 22.53 -3.07
CA VAL A 160 -8.30 22.69 -4.52
C VAL A 160 -8.13 24.18 -4.84
N VAL A 161 -7.03 24.53 -5.51
CA VAL A 161 -6.65 25.91 -5.83
C VAL A 161 -7.35 26.38 -7.10
N ASP A 162 -7.33 25.54 -8.14
CA ASP A 162 -7.96 25.82 -9.43
C ASP A 162 -8.46 24.53 -10.07
N ILE A 163 -9.54 24.61 -10.85
CA ILE A 163 -10.15 23.45 -11.48
C ILE A 163 -10.84 23.80 -12.81
N GLU A 164 -10.51 23.04 -13.82
CA GLU A 164 -11.17 23.04 -15.13
C GLU A 164 -11.52 21.59 -15.48
N PRO A 165 -12.79 21.17 -15.29
CA PRO A 165 -13.20 19.78 -15.53
C PRO A 165 -12.77 19.24 -16.89
N GLY A 166 -12.14 18.06 -16.89
CA GLY A 166 -11.63 17.41 -18.09
C GLY A 166 -10.32 17.99 -18.64
N LYS A 167 -9.72 19.00 -18.00
CA LYS A 167 -8.53 19.71 -18.50
C LYS A 167 -7.44 19.92 -17.46
N LYS A 168 -7.80 20.35 -16.25
CA LYS A 168 -6.82 20.79 -15.26
C LYS A 168 -7.38 20.70 -13.85
N VAL A 169 -6.53 20.30 -12.90
CA VAL A 169 -6.80 20.47 -11.48
C VAL A 169 -5.51 20.86 -10.77
N VAL A 170 -5.61 21.78 -9.82
CA VAL A 170 -4.49 22.27 -9.01
C VAL A 170 -4.85 22.08 -7.55
N PHE A 171 -3.97 21.42 -6.81
CA PHE A 171 -4.07 21.19 -5.38
C PHE A 171 -2.91 21.89 -4.67
N SER A 172 -3.19 22.57 -3.57
CA SER A 172 -2.14 22.86 -2.59
C SER A 172 -1.80 21.56 -1.86
N TRP A 173 -0.54 21.30 -1.57
CA TRP A 173 -0.06 19.99 -1.12
C TRP A 173 0.82 20.10 0.14
N GLY A 174 0.76 19.06 0.97
CA GLY A 174 1.67 18.82 2.10
C GLY A 174 1.18 17.68 2.99
N TRP A 175 2.01 17.26 3.92
CA TRP A 175 1.80 16.12 4.82
C TRP A 175 1.28 16.57 6.19
N GLU A 176 0.25 15.91 6.73
CA GLU A 176 -0.24 16.18 8.09
C GLU A 176 0.69 15.63 9.17
N ASP A 177 1.36 14.50 8.92
CA ASP A 177 2.08 13.75 9.96
C ASP A 177 3.41 14.44 10.32
N ASP A 178 4.36 14.49 9.38
CA ASP A 178 5.69 15.10 9.61
C ASP A 178 5.77 16.58 9.19
N GLY A 179 4.74 17.09 8.50
CA GLY A 179 4.67 18.50 8.12
C GLY A 179 5.75 18.95 7.13
N ASP A 180 6.30 18.05 6.31
CA ASP A 180 7.43 18.34 5.42
C ASP A 180 7.17 17.96 3.94
N PRO A 181 6.63 18.88 3.11
CA PRO A 181 6.16 20.22 3.46
C PRO A 181 4.82 20.17 4.22
N PRO A 182 4.46 21.22 4.98
CA PRO A 182 3.19 21.25 5.71
C PRO A 182 2.03 21.42 4.72
N PRO A 183 0.78 21.09 5.08
CA PRO A 183 -0.37 21.25 4.20
C PRO A 183 -0.46 22.68 3.63
N GLY A 184 -0.45 22.78 2.30
CA GLY A 184 -0.42 24.05 1.58
C GLY A 184 0.97 24.67 1.37
N GLY A 185 2.04 24.00 1.79
CA GLY A 185 3.42 24.42 1.63
C GLY A 185 3.98 24.21 0.22
N SER A 186 3.27 23.46 -0.63
CA SER A 186 3.64 23.16 -2.01
C SER A 186 2.40 23.10 -2.91
N THR A 187 2.56 22.95 -4.23
CA THR A 187 1.44 22.90 -5.19
C THR A 187 1.63 21.79 -6.23
N VAL A 188 0.59 20.99 -6.43
CA VAL A 188 0.51 19.95 -7.47
C VAL A 188 -0.46 20.41 -8.54
N THR A 189 0.04 20.55 -9.76
CA THR A 189 -0.75 20.85 -10.96
C THR A 189 -0.82 19.63 -11.85
N ILE A 190 -2.03 19.20 -12.20
CA ILE A 190 -2.26 18.14 -13.18
C ILE A 190 -2.99 18.73 -14.37
N THR A 191 -2.42 18.59 -15.57
CA THR A 191 -3.02 19.01 -16.85
C THR A 191 -3.27 17.80 -17.75
N LEU A 192 -4.37 17.86 -18.48
CA LEU A 192 -4.88 16.79 -19.33
C LEU A 192 -4.95 17.28 -20.77
N HIS A 193 -4.26 16.59 -21.68
CA HIS A 193 -4.28 16.88 -23.11
C HIS A 193 -4.75 15.65 -23.89
N PRO A 194 -5.80 15.77 -24.72
CA PRO A 194 -6.18 14.68 -25.61
C PRO A 194 -5.04 14.37 -26.59
N VAL A 195 -4.74 13.08 -26.76
CA VAL A 195 -3.74 12.59 -27.71
C VAL A 195 -4.28 11.38 -28.46
N ASP A 196 -3.62 10.99 -29.56
CA ASP A 196 -3.96 9.75 -30.24
C ASP A 196 -3.79 8.56 -29.28
N GLY A 197 -4.88 7.83 -29.04
CA GLY A 197 -4.89 6.68 -28.12
C GLY A 197 -5.30 6.98 -26.68
N GLY A 198 -5.63 8.23 -26.33
CA GLY A 198 -6.22 8.56 -25.03
C GLY A 198 -5.93 9.97 -24.54
N THR A 199 -5.44 10.10 -23.31
CA THR A 199 -5.18 11.38 -22.65
C THR A 199 -3.79 11.39 -22.05
N GLU A 200 -3.00 12.40 -22.41
CA GLU A 200 -1.75 12.73 -21.74
C GLU A 200 -2.05 13.42 -20.41
N VAL A 201 -1.48 12.89 -19.33
CA VAL A 201 -1.53 13.44 -17.97
C VAL A 201 -0.15 13.97 -17.63
N LYS A 202 -0.03 15.29 -17.50
CA LYS A 202 1.19 15.95 -17.03
C LYS A 202 1.01 16.42 -15.60
N LEU A 203 1.83 15.91 -14.69
CA LEU A 203 1.90 16.32 -13.28
C LEU A 203 3.14 17.19 -13.06
N VAL A 204 2.93 18.33 -12.42
CA VAL A 204 3.99 19.24 -11.95
C VAL A 204 3.82 19.46 -10.45
N HIS A 205 4.88 19.20 -9.67
CA HIS A 205 4.91 19.49 -8.23
C HIS A 205 5.94 20.59 -7.96
N ASP A 206 5.44 21.75 -7.54
CA ASP A 206 6.19 22.99 -7.33
C ASP A 206 6.17 23.43 -5.85
N GLY A 207 7.07 24.33 -5.48
CA GLY A 207 7.20 24.87 -4.12
C GLY A 207 7.98 23.96 -3.15
N LEU A 208 8.83 23.07 -3.68
CA LEU A 208 9.65 22.15 -2.89
C LEU A 208 11.10 22.60 -2.80
N THR A 209 11.76 22.29 -1.67
CA THR A 209 13.22 22.29 -1.59
C THR A 209 13.80 21.15 -2.43
N GLN A 210 15.11 21.19 -2.69
CA GLN A 210 15.78 20.14 -3.48
C GLN A 210 15.61 18.74 -2.86
N GLU A 211 15.76 18.63 -1.54
CA GLU A 211 15.62 17.38 -0.80
C GLU A 211 14.18 16.86 -0.84
N GLN A 212 13.20 17.75 -0.63
CA GLN A 212 11.79 17.41 -0.74
C GLN A 212 11.44 16.94 -2.16
N ALA A 213 11.94 17.62 -3.20
CA ALA A 213 11.68 17.27 -4.59
C ALA A 213 12.18 15.85 -4.92
N ALA A 214 13.38 15.47 -4.44
CA ALA A 214 13.91 14.12 -4.63
C ALA A 214 13.03 13.05 -3.97
N ARG A 215 12.61 13.26 -2.71
CA ARG A 215 11.71 12.34 -1.99
C ARG A 215 10.34 12.22 -2.68
N HIS A 216 9.75 13.34 -3.08
CA HIS A 216 8.46 13.35 -3.76
C HIS A 216 8.53 12.74 -5.16
N ALA A 217 9.68 12.84 -5.85
CA ALA A 217 9.88 12.21 -7.15
C ALA A 217 9.74 10.68 -7.07
N GLU A 218 10.27 10.05 -6.01
CA GLU A 218 10.11 8.60 -5.79
C GLU A 218 8.63 8.22 -5.65
N GLY A 219 7.89 8.94 -4.79
CA GLY A 219 6.45 8.71 -4.60
C GLY A 219 5.62 8.96 -5.85
N TRP A 220 5.86 10.06 -6.55
CA TRP A 220 5.15 10.35 -7.81
C TRP A 220 5.47 9.34 -8.90
N ASN A 221 6.70 8.83 -8.95
CA ASN A 221 7.05 7.79 -9.91
C ASN A 221 6.22 6.52 -9.67
N HIS A 222 6.17 6.05 -8.43
CA HIS A 222 5.36 4.90 -8.01
C HIS A 222 3.88 5.08 -8.34
N PHE A 223 3.27 6.19 -7.91
CA PHE A 223 1.83 6.38 -8.10
C PHE A 223 1.44 6.65 -9.55
N LEU A 224 2.25 7.35 -10.34
CA LEU A 224 1.94 7.56 -11.76
C LEU A 224 2.06 6.26 -12.58
N ASP A 225 2.95 5.34 -12.20
CA ASP A 225 3.00 4.01 -12.82
C ASP A 225 1.73 3.20 -12.46
N ARG A 226 1.23 3.31 -11.23
CA ARG A 226 -0.05 2.74 -10.81
C ARG A 226 -1.25 3.39 -11.52
N LEU A 227 -1.22 4.70 -11.76
CA LEU A 227 -2.26 5.40 -12.51
C LEU A 227 -2.38 4.83 -13.93
N VAL A 228 -1.25 4.54 -14.59
CA VAL A 228 -1.23 3.88 -15.91
C VAL A 228 -1.90 2.49 -15.84
N LEU A 229 -1.55 1.67 -14.84
CA LEU A 229 -2.19 0.36 -14.65
C LEU A 229 -3.71 0.49 -14.44
N ALA A 230 -4.14 1.43 -13.60
CA ALA A 230 -5.56 1.70 -13.38
C ALA A 230 -6.26 2.21 -14.64
N GLY A 231 -5.58 2.99 -15.48
CA GLY A 231 -6.11 3.42 -16.78
C GLY A 231 -6.36 2.24 -17.74
N HIS A 232 -5.48 1.24 -17.74
CA HIS A 232 -5.61 0.05 -18.59
C HIS A 232 -6.60 -1.01 -18.05
N HIS A 233 -6.66 -1.17 -16.72
CA HIS A 233 -7.33 -2.31 -16.09
C HIS A 233 -8.51 -1.92 -15.20
N GLY A 234 -8.74 -0.62 -14.99
CA GLY A 234 -9.71 -0.08 -14.04
C GLY A 234 -9.23 -0.06 -12.58
N ASP A 235 -8.17 -0.80 -12.27
CA ASP A 235 -7.57 -0.91 -10.94
C ASP A 235 -6.07 -1.24 -11.04
N ALA A 236 -5.22 -0.63 -10.21
CA ALA A 236 -3.78 -0.89 -10.19
C ALA A 236 -3.40 -2.15 -9.39
N GLY A 237 -4.36 -2.74 -8.66
CA GLY A 237 -4.11 -3.84 -7.73
C GLY A 237 -3.62 -3.37 -6.34
N PRO A 238 -3.19 -4.30 -5.49
CA PRO A 238 -2.61 -3.99 -4.19
C PRO A 238 -1.41 -3.05 -4.29
N ASP A 239 -1.17 -2.24 -3.26
CA ASP A 239 0.01 -1.38 -3.16
C ASP A 239 1.04 -1.94 -2.20
N ASP A 240 2.21 -2.30 -2.72
CA ASP A 240 3.34 -2.79 -1.93
C ASP A 240 3.83 -1.75 -0.91
N TRP A 241 3.71 -0.45 -1.21
CA TRP A 241 4.06 0.62 -0.28
C TRP A 241 3.04 0.74 0.87
N GLY A 242 1.81 0.30 0.64
CA GLY A 242 0.78 0.21 1.68
C GLY A 242 0.79 -1.11 2.45
N ALA A 243 1.59 -2.09 2.03
CA ALA A 243 1.55 -3.44 2.60
C ALA A 243 2.18 -3.50 4.00
N ALA A 244 3.28 -2.79 4.22
CA ALA A 244 4.00 -2.78 5.50
C ALA A 244 4.23 -1.31 5.94
N PRO A 245 3.28 -0.71 6.67
CA PRO A 245 3.39 0.69 7.06
C PRO A 245 4.53 0.91 8.06
N ASP A 246 5.15 2.08 7.97
CA ASP A 246 6.17 2.56 8.89
C ASP A 246 5.83 4.02 9.30
N PRO A 247 5.37 4.26 10.54
CA PRO A 247 5.27 3.30 11.63
C PRO A 247 4.12 2.29 11.47
N LEU A 248 4.27 1.12 12.10
CA LEU A 248 3.17 0.17 12.33
C LEU A 248 2.64 0.35 13.77
N ASP A 249 1.61 1.17 13.88
CA ASP A 249 0.84 1.49 15.09
C ASP A 249 -0.65 1.13 14.92
N GLU A 250 -1.49 1.40 15.93
CA GLU A 250 -2.91 1.04 15.87
C GLU A 250 -3.66 1.70 14.69
N LEU A 251 -3.35 2.96 14.37
CA LEU A 251 -4.05 3.72 13.34
C LEU A 251 -3.60 3.31 11.93
N SER A 252 -2.30 3.23 11.70
CA SER A 252 -1.70 2.75 10.45
C SER A 252 -2.04 1.29 10.19
N CYS A 253 -2.14 0.44 11.23
CA CYS A 253 -2.63 -0.94 11.07
C CYS A 253 -4.12 -0.97 10.67
N ALA A 254 -4.97 -0.11 11.25
CA ALA A 254 -6.37 0.00 10.83
C ALA A 254 -6.51 0.50 9.38
N GLU A 255 -5.67 1.45 8.96
CA GLU A 255 -5.59 1.93 7.58
C GLU A 255 -5.10 0.81 6.62
N ALA A 256 -4.08 0.04 6.99
CA ALA A 256 -3.55 -1.06 6.17
C ALA A 256 -4.57 -2.20 6.00
N THR A 257 -5.25 -2.57 7.07
CA THR A 257 -6.31 -3.60 7.03
C THR A 257 -7.57 -3.12 6.29
N LEU A 258 -7.88 -1.82 6.33
CA LEU A 258 -8.89 -1.21 5.47
C LEU A 258 -8.51 -1.35 3.98
N ALA A 259 -7.26 -1.08 3.62
CA ALA A 259 -6.79 -1.23 2.23
C ALA A 259 -6.95 -2.67 1.72
N ALA A 260 -6.60 -3.66 2.55
CA ALA A 260 -6.79 -5.08 2.25
C ALA A 260 -8.27 -5.44 2.07
N LEU A 261 -9.13 -4.96 2.99
CA LEU A 261 -10.57 -5.16 2.91
C LEU A 261 -11.18 -4.53 1.65
N GLN A 262 -10.83 -3.28 1.35
CA GLN A 262 -11.31 -2.57 0.17
C GLN A 262 -11.01 -3.37 -1.09
N HIS A 263 -9.79 -3.88 -1.24
CA HIS A 263 -9.37 -4.69 -2.40
C HIS A 263 -10.26 -5.93 -2.59
N VAL A 264 -10.59 -6.63 -1.51
CA VAL A 264 -11.52 -7.77 -1.53
C VAL A 264 -12.92 -7.35 -1.99
N LEU A 265 -13.41 -6.21 -1.50
CA LEU A 265 -14.75 -5.70 -1.80
C LEU A 265 -14.89 -5.15 -3.23
N ARG A 266 -13.78 -4.87 -3.94
CA ARG A 266 -13.82 -4.39 -5.34
C ARG A 266 -14.45 -5.47 -6.22
N GLY A 267 -15.59 -5.18 -6.84
CA GLY A 267 -16.26 -6.15 -7.72
C GLY A 267 -17.12 -7.17 -6.98
N PHE A 268 -17.55 -6.89 -5.75
CA PHE A 268 -18.79 -7.48 -5.22
C PHE A 268 -19.97 -6.87 -5.98
N ASP A 269 -20.72 -7.72 -6.66
CA ASP A 269 -21.98 -7.33 -7.31
C ASP A 269 -23.19 -7.70 -6.44
N ALA A 270 -24.38 -7.33 -6.89
CA ALA A 270 -25.62 -7.62 -6.17
C ALA A 270 -25.89 -9.12 -5.97
N ALA A 271 -25.38 -9.99 -6.86
CA ALA A 271 -25.58 -11.44 -6.74
C ALA A 271 -24.73 -12.03 -5.60
N ALA A 272 -23.51 -11.53 -5.42
CA ALA A 272 -22.61 -11.94 -4.33
C ALA A 272 -23.13 -11.57 -2.93
N LEU A 273 -24.05 -10.62 -2.80
CA LEU A 273 -24.54 -10.12 -1.51
C LEU A 273 -25.38 -11.14 -0.72
N SER A 274 -25.91 -12.17 -1.36
CA SER A 274 -26.68 -13.25 -0.72
C SER A 274 -25.86 -14.51 -0.43
N ALA A 275 -24.57 -14.51 -0.80
CA ALA A 275 -23.70 -15.66 -0.56
C ALA A 275 -23.47 -15.86 0.96
N GLN A 276 -23.48 -17.12 1.38
CA GLN A 276 -23.16 -17.46 2.76
C GLN A 276 -21.67 -17.20 3.04
N THR A 277 -21.37 -16.65 4.22
CA THR A 277 -19.97 -16.45 4.64
C THR A 277 -19.50 -17.63 5.52
N PRO A 278 -18.18 -17.82 5.69
CA PRO A 278 -17.65 -18.78 6.66
C PRO A 278 -18.07 -18.49 8.10
N CYS A 279 -18.38 -17.23 8.42
CA CYS A 279 -19.08 -16.91 9.65
C CYS A 279 -20.52 -17.42 9.51
N ALA A 280 -20.81 -18.61 10.04
CA ALA A 280 -22.08 -19.30 9.84
C ALA A 280 -23.34 -18.49 10.22
N LYS A 281 -23.19 -17.40 10.99
CA LYS A 281 -24.25 -16.49 11.38
C LYS A 281 -24.65 -15.50 10.28
N TYR A 282 -23.80 -15.28 9.27
CA TYR A 282 -23.94 -14.18 8.34
C TYR A 282 -23.87 -14.63 6.88
N ASP A 283 -24.82 -14.16 6.07
CA ASP A 283 -24.58 -13.93 4.65
C ASP A 283 -23.75 -12.64 4.44
N VAL A 284 -23.33 -12.36 3.21
CA VAL A 284 -22.51 -11.18 2.88
C VAL A 284 -23.21 -9.87 3.26
N THR A 285 -24.53 -9.77 3.11
CA THR A 285 -25.29 -8.57 3.47
C THR A 285 -25.28 -8.34 4.98
N GLN A 286 -25.53 -9.40 5.75
CA GLN A 286 -25.55 -9.36 7.20
C GLN A 286 -24.15 -9.10 7.77
N LEU A 287 -23.11 -9.65 7.14
CA LEU A 287 -21.72 -9.37 7.49
C LEU A 287 -21.37 -7.89 7.25
N ALA A 288 -21.83 -7.33 6.12
CA ALA A 288 -21.67 -5.91 5.84
C ALA A 288 -22.43 -5.03 6.88
N ASP A 289 -23.67 -5.38 7.23
CA ASP A 289 -24.41 -4.67 8.29
C ASP A 289 -23.69 -4.75 9.65
N HIS A 290 -23.13 -5.92 10.00
CA HIS A 290 -22.32 -6.11 11.21
C HIS A 290 -21.08 -5.21 11.22
N LEU A 291 -20.25 -5.31 10.16
CA LEU A 291 -19.02 -4.52 10.04
C LEU A 291 -19.29 -3.02 10.11
N MET A 292 -20.35 -2.55 9.44
CA MET A 292 -20.75 -1.13 9.48
C MET A 292 -21.21 -0.71 10.87
N GLY A 293 -21.92 -1.59 11.59
CA GLY A 293 -22.29 -1.39 12.99
C GLY A 293 -21.08 -1.26 13.92
N SER A 294 -20.12 -2.20 13.82
CA SER A 294 -18.86 -2.16 14.56
C SER A 294 -18.06 -0.89 14.27
N THR A 295 -17.89 -0.56 12.98
CA THR A 295 -17.17 0.65 12.52
C THR A 295 -17.82 1.90 13.09
N THR A 296 -19.14 2.01 13.05
CA THR A 296 -19.88 3.16 13.58
C THR A 296 -19.75 3.28 15.11
N ALA A 297 -19.85 2.15 15.84
CA ALA A 297 -19.71 2.14 17.29
C ALA A 297 -18.29 2.55 17.74
N ILE A 298 -17.26 2.04 17.05
CA ILE A 298 -15.86 2.42 17.30
C ILE A 298 -15.63 3.89 16.97
N GLY A 299 -16.21 4.39 15.88
CA GLY A 299 -16.16 5.81 15.52
C GLY A 299 -16.81 6.72 16.55
N ALA A 300 -17.98 6.34 17.07
CA ALA A 300 -18.70 7.11 18.07
C ALA A 300 -17.87 7.34 19.35
N ALA A 301 -17.02 6.37 19.73
CA ALA A 301 -16.11 6.51 20.86
C ALA A 301 -15.06 7.63 20.68
N ALA A 302 -14.74 8.01 19.44
CA ALA A 302 -13.92 9.19 19.10
C ALA A 302 -14.75 10.43 18.72
N GLY A 303 -16.07 10.39 18.87
CA GLY A 303 -16.99 11.47 18.49
C GLY A 303 -17.28 11.55 16.99
N ALA A 304 -16.98 10.49 16.22
CA ALA A 304 -17.31 10.43 14.80
C ALA A 304 -18.83 10.38 14.60
N GLN A 305 -19.32 11.06 13.56
CA GLN A 305 -20.71 10.99 13.11
C GLN A 305 -20.71 10.39 11.71
N VAL A 306 -20.83 9.07 11.64
CA VAL A 306 -20.89 8.35 10.36
C VAL A 306 -22.24 8.65 9.69
N PRO A 307 -22.25 9.15 8.44
CA PRO A 307 -23.49 9.39 7.71
C PRO A 307 -24.32 8.10 7.54
N PRO A 308 -25.64 8.22 7.34
CA PRO A 308 -26.47 7.06 7.01
C PRO A 308 -25.93 6.30 5.80
N ARG A 309 -25.91 4.97 5.89
CA ARG A 309 -25.44 4.07 4.84
C ARG A 309 -26.30 4.21 3.58
N ASP A 310 -25.68 4.61 2.46
CA ASP A 310 -26.27 4.50 1.13
C ASP A 310 -26.16 3.05 0.66
N LYS A 311 -27.26 2.30 0.73
CA LYS A 311 -27.28 0.87 0.37
C LYS A 311 -27.21 0.64 -1.16
N ASP A 312 -27.43 1.68 -1.97
CA ASP A 312 -27.39 1.59 -3.44
C ASP A 312 -25.97 1.78 -3.99
N ALA A 313 -25.05 2.37 -3.19
CA ALA A 313 -23.64 2.48 -3.54
C ALA A 313 -22.94 1.10 -3.56
N PRO A 314 -21.81 0.93 -4.25
CA PRO A 314 -21.00 -0.29 -4.12
C PRO A 314 -20.57 -0.54 -2.67
N LEU A 315 -20.53 -1.81 -2.25
CA LEU A 315 -20.19 -2.17 -0.87
C LEU A 315 -18.81 -1.62 -0.44
N GLU A 316 -17.82 -1.61 -1.34
CA GLU A 316 -16.52 -0.99 -1.09
C GLU A 316 -16.64 0.50 -0.76
N THR A 317 -17.46 1.25 -1.50
CA THR A 317 -17.70 2.67 -1.24
C THR A 317 -18.35 2.88 0.13
N GLN A 318 -19.35 2.07 0.47
CA GLN A 318 -20.04 2.18 1.76
C GLN A 318 -19.08 1.99 2.94
N VAL A 319 -18.23 0.96 2.88
CA VAL A 319 -17.24 0.68 3.93
C VAL A 319 -16.16 1.76 3.97
N ALA A 320 -15.61 2.14 2.82
CA ALA A 320 -14.53 3.09 2.73
C ALA A 320 -14.94 4.48 3.25
N ASP A 321 -16.14 4.95 2.89
CA ASP A 321 -16.61 6.27 3.29
C ASP A 321 -16.90 6.34 4.79
N ALA A 322 -17.44 5.27 5.39
CA ALA A 322 -17.60 5.18 6.83
C ALA A 322 -16.25 5.09 7.57
N ALA A 323 -15.37 4.20 7.13
CA ALA A 323 -14.05 4.02 7.74
C ALA A 323 -13.22 5.30 7.70
N GLN A 324 -13.31 6.07 6.61
CA GLN A 324 -12.65 7.36 6.49
C GLN A 324 -13.08 8.36 7.58
N VAL A 325 -14.38 8.49 7.82
CA VAL A 325 -14.91 9.39 8.86
C VAL A 325 -14.43 8.96 10.25
N VAL A 326 -14.40 7.65 10.49
CA VAL A 326 -13.95 7.05 11.76
C VAL A 326 -12.46 7.25 11.99
N LEU A 327 -11.62 6.91 11.02
CA LEU A 327 -10.16 7.03 11.12
C LEU A 327 -9.72 8.49 11.28
N GLU A 328 -10.37 9.42 10.58
CA GLU A 328 -10.09 10.85 10.75
C GLU A 328 -10.47 11.35 12.16
N ALA A 329 -11.62 10.90 12.71
CA ALA A 329 -12.02 11.26 14.06
C ALA A 329 -11.00 10.75 15.09
N TRP A 330 -10.51 9.51 14.93
CA TRP A 330 -9.49 8.94 15.79
C TRP A 330 -8.14 9.65 15.67
N ARG A 331 -7.68 9.97 14.45
CA ARG A 331 -6.47 10.79 14.23
C ARG A 331 -6.57 12.13 14.96
N ARG A 332 -7.71 12.82 14.85
CA ARG A 332 -7.95 14.11 15.51
C ARG A 332 -8.03 14.01 17.03
N ARG A 333 -8.65 12.95 17.54
CA ARG A 333 -8.81 12.71 18.98
C ARG A 333 -7.49 12.29 19.64
N GLY A 334 -6.64 11.56 18.92
CA GLY A 334 -5.47 10.89 19.48
C GLY A 334 -5.85 9.68 20.36
N LEU A 335 -4.85 8.86 20.68
CA LEU A 335 -5.06 7.59 21.40
C LEU A 335 -4.76 7.66 22.90
N ASP A 336 -4.51 8.85 23.43
CA ASP A 336 -4.25 9.04 24.85
C ASP A 336 -5.54 8.97 25.70
N GLY A 337 -5.40 8.33 26.87
CA GLY A 337 -6.42 8.26 27.90
C GLY A 337 -7.49 7.20 27.64
N THR A 338 -8.72 7.49 28.08
CA THR A 338 -9.86 6.57 27.99
C THR A 338 -10.99 7.15 27.16
N VAL A 339 -11.81 6.25 26.61
CA VAL A 339 -13.07 6.55 25.91
C VAL A 339 -14.16 5.60 26.38
N GLU A 340 -15.41 5.94 26.09
CA GLU A 340 -16.55 5.07 26.32
C GLU A 340 -16.81 4.21 25.07
N LEU A 341 -16.70 2.89 25.22
CA LEU A 341 -17.10 1.92 24.19
C LEU A 341 -18.25 1.07 24.75
N ASN A 342 -19.43 1.17 24.13
CA ASN A 342 -20.65 0.49 24.60
C ASN A 342 -20.93 0.77 26.10
N SER A 343 -20.77 2.03 26.52
CA SER A 343 -20.95 2.50 27.91
C SER A 343 -19.98 1.89 28.93
N ASN A 344 -18.85 1.34 28.47
CA ASN A 344 -17.76 0.91 29.32
C ASN A 344 -16.52 1.77 29.05
N PRO A 345 -15.86 2.30 30.09
CA PRO A 345 -14.60 3.01 29.93
C PRO A 345 -13.48 2.04 29.55
N VAL A 346 -12.81 2.31 28.44
CA VAL A 346 -11.68 1.53 27.93
C VAL A 346 -10.53 2.46 27.52
N PRO A 347 -9.27 2.00 27.53
CA PRO A 347 -8.18 2.76 26.93
C PRO A 347 -8.47 3.08 25.46
N ALA A 348 -8.15 4.30 25.01
CA ALA A 348 -8.45 4.78 23.67
C ALA A 348 -7.78 3.95 22.54
N VAL A 349 -6.66 3.28 22.83
CA VAL A 349 -6.03 2.32 21.92
C VAL A 349 -6.89 1.07 21.63
N VAL A 350 -7.83 0.72 22.51
CA VAL A 350 -8.59 -0.54 22.41
C VAL A 350 -9.55 -0.53 21.21
N PRO A 351 -10.48 0.45 21.06
CA PRO A 351 -11.41 0.43 19.94
C PRO A 351 -10.73 0.47 18.58
N ILE A 352 -9.64 1.23 18.45
CA ILE A 352 -8.91 1.34 17.18
C ILE A 352 -8.14 0.04 16.84
N SER A 353 -7.60 -0.65 17.85
CA SER A 353 -7.03 -1.98 17.67
C SER A 353 -8.09 -3.00 17.23
N ILE A 354 -9.29 -2.93 17.82
CA ILE A 354 -10.41 -3.79 17.39
C ILE A 354 -10.79 -3.50 15.94
N LEU A 355 -10.71 -2.24 15.48
CA LEU A 355 -11.04 -1.89 14.10
C LEU A 355 -10.16 -2.62 13.08
N SER A 356 -8.85 -2.77 13.36
CA SER A 356 -7.96 -3.53 12.46
C SER A 356 -8.29 -5.02 12.41
N LEU A 357 -8.72 -5.59 13.55
CA LEU A 357 -9.24 -6.95 13.63
C LEU A 357 -10.52 -7.13 12.82
N GLU A 358 -11.49 -6.22 12.99
CA GLU A 358 -12.76 -6.23 12.25
C GLU A 358 -12.50 -6.16 10.74
N PHE A 359 -11.62 -5.27 10.29
CA PHE A 359 -11.30 -5.15 8.86
C PHE A 359 -10.61 -6.38 8.30
N LEU A 360 -9.56 -6.89 8.96
CA LEU A 360 -8.77 -7.99 8.39
C LEU A 360 -9.51 -9.34 8.42
N VAL A 361 -10.17 -9.65 9.53
CA VAL A 361 -10.91 -10.91 9.66
C VAL A 361 -12.09 -10.93 8.70
N HIS A 362 -12.80 -9.82 8.54
CA HIS A 362 -13.92 -9.75 7.60
C HIS A 362 -13.46 -9.61 6.15
N ALA A 363 -12.29 -9.03 5.87
CA ALA A 363 -11.67 -9.15 4.55
C ALA A 363 -11.52 -10.62 4.15
N TRP A 364 -11.12 -11.49 5.09
CA TRP A 364 -11.05 -12.93 4.83
C TRP A 364 -12.43 -13.56 4.65
N ASP A 365 -13.42 -13.21 5.47
CA ASP A 365 -14.78 -13.73 5.33
C ASP A 365 -15.40 -13.40 3.95
N PHE A 366 -15.24 -12.15 3.50
CA PHE A 366 -15.68 -11.71 2.17
C PHE A 366 -14.86 -12.37 1.05
N ALA A 367 -13.53 -12.45 1.20
CA ALA A 367 -12.70 -13.07 0.19
C ALA A 367 -13.09 -14.53 -0.01
N HIS A 368 -13.32 -15.25 1.08
CA HIS A 368 -13.73 -16.65 1.03
C HIS A 368 -15.10 -16.85 0.37
N SER A 369 -16.09 -16.01 0.68
CA SER A 369 -17.43 -16.11 0.06
C SER A 369 -17.41 -15.83 -1.45
N ALA A 370 -16.42 -15.06 -1.92
CA ALA A 370 -16.22 -14.74 -3.33
C ALA A 370 -15.14 -15.61 -4.03
N GLY A 371 -14.55 -16.59 -3.35
CA GLY A 371 -13.46 -17.41 -3.91
C GLY A 371 -12.17 -16.63 -4.21
N ARG A 372 -11.90 -15.56 -3.47
CA ARG A 372 -10.74 -14.66 -3.59
C ARG A 372 -9.75 -14.89 -2.44
N GLN A 373 -8.58 -14.28 -2.56
CA GLN A 373 -7.56 -14.25 -1.49
C GLN A 373 -7.41 -12.84 -0.94
N VAL A 374 -7.10 -12.76 0.36
CA VAL A 374 -6.67 -11.52 1.00
C VAL A 374 -5.17 -11.35 0.77
N VAL A 375 -4.76 -10.16 0.34
CA VAL A 375 -3.35 -9.77 0.26
C VAL A 375 -3.08 -8.82 1.43
N VAL A 376 -2.20 -9.24 2.35
CA VAL A 376 -1.79 -8.49 3.53
C VAL A 376 -0.35 -8.91 3.88
N SER A 377 0.44 -8.02 4.45
CA SER A 377 1.80 -8.36 4.88
C SER A 377 1.80 -9.13 6.20
N ASP A 378 2.83 -9.95 6.40
CA ASP A 378 3.03 -10.68 7.65
C ASP A 378 3.12 -9.75 8.88
N PRO A 379 3.82 -8.59 8.86
CA PRO A 379 3.81 -7.66 9.99
C PRO A 379 2.42 -7.15 10.38
N VAL A 380 1.58 -6.80 9.40
CA VAL A 380 0.21 -6.34 9.67
C VAL A 380 -0.64 -7.49 10.21
N ALA A 381 -0.54 -8.68 9.63
CA ALA A 381 -1.25 -9.86 10.11
C ALA A 381 -0.82 -10.25 11.54
N ASP A 382 0.47 -10.13 11.86
CA ASP A 382 1.03 -10.44 13.18
C ASP A 382 0.56 -9.44 14.24
N PHE A 383 0.53 -8.15 13.90
CA PHE A 383 -0.04 -7.12 14.76
C PHE A 383 -1.50 -7.45 15.12
N VAL A 384 -2.32 -7.76 14.11
CA VAL A 384 -3.73 -8.11 14.30
C VAL A 384 -3.89 -9.43 15.07
N LEU A 385 -2.99 -10.42 14.88
CA LEU A 385 -2.96 -11.64 15.69
C LEU A 385 -2.66 -11.34 17.17
N GLY A 386 -1.74 -10.42 17.45
CA GLY A 386 -1.48 -9.92 18.79
C GLY A 386 -2.73 -9.31 19.44
N VAL A 387 -3.42 -8.43 18.71
CA VAL A 387 -4.71 -7.84 19.10
C VAL A 387 -5.74 -8.94 19.38
N ALA A 388 -5.89 -9.90 18.46
CA ALA A 388 -6.84 -11.00 18.61
C ALA A 388 -6.58 -11.80 19.89
N ARG A 389 -5.32 -12.14 20.18
CA ARG A 389 -4.92 -12.88 21.40
C ARG A 389 -5.22 -12.08 22.68
N GLN A 390 -5.15 -10.77 22.61
CA GLN A 390 -5.44 -9.90 23.75
C GLN A 390 -6.95 -9.83 24.05
N PHE A 391 -7.81 -9.75 23.03
CA PHE A 391 -9.23 -9.46 23.22
C PHE A 391 -10.17 -10.66 23.07
N ILE A 392 -9.78 -11.71 22.34
CA ILE A 392 -10.61 -12.91 22.16
C ILE A 392 -10.28 -13.94 23.26
N THR A 393 -10.83 -13.70 24.46
CA THR A 393 -10.71 -14.64 25.61
C THR A 393 -11.75 -15.77 25.52
N PRO A 394 -11.54 -16.90 26.22
CA PRO A 394 -12.53 -18.00 26.27
C PRO A 394 -13.93 -17.52 26.70
N GLU A 395 -14.01 -16.58 27.65
CA GLU A 395 -15.27 -16.01 28.12
C GLU A 395 -15.91 -15.13 27.03
N ALA A 396 -15.11 -14.32 26.35
CA ALA A 396 -15.57 -13.41 25.31
C ALA A 396 -16.14 -14.15 24.08
N ARG A 397 -15.54 -15.28 23.68
CA ARG A 397 -15.95 -16.08 22.50
C ARG A 397 -17.45 -16.36 22.45
N SER A 398 -18.03 -16.71 23.60
CA SER A 398 -19.45 -17.03 23.73
C SER A 398 -20.40 -15.85 23.42
N GLY A 399 -19.95 -14.61 23.65
CA GLY A 399 -20.73 -13.38 23.46
C GLY A 399 -20.52 -12.67 22.12
N VAL A 400 -19.30 -12.73 21.55
CA VAL A 400 -18.93 -12.02 20.30
C VAL A 400 -18.89 -12.92 19.05
N GLY A 401 -19.20 -14.20 19.17
CA GLY A 401 -19.42 -15.07 17.99
C GLY A 401 -18.16 -15.67 17.36
N PHE A 402 -17.05 -15.69 18.08
CA PHE A 402 -15.87 -16.47 17.70
C PHE A 402 -16.02 -17.92 18.16
N ALA A 403 -15.71 -18.88 17.28
CA ALA A 403 -15.69 -20.32 17.62
C ALA A 403 -14.38 -20.71 18.32
N GLU A 404 -14.24 -21.95 18.76
CA GLU A 404 -12.98 -22.45 19.31
C GLU A 404 -11.86 -22.43 18.25
N PRO A 405 -10.60 -22.13 18.64
CA PRO A 405 -9.47 -22.15 17.71
C PRO A 405 -9.35 -23.47 16.95
N VAL A 406 -9.05 -23.38 15.66
CA VAL A 406 -8.81 -24.54 14.80
C VAL A 406 -7.32 -24.88 14.82
N ALA A 407 -6.99 -26.17 14.91
CA ALA A 407 -5.60 -26.62 14.80
C ALA A 407 -5.08 -26.46 13.37
N ILE A 408 -3.88 -25.88 13.23
CA ILE A 408 -3.17 -25.69 11.96
C ILE A 408 -1.71 -26.10 12.13
N GLY A 409 -1.02 -26.38 11.02
CA GLY A 409 0.39 -26.79 11.06
C GLY A 409 1.33 -25.64 11.42
N ASP A 410 2.50 -25.97 11.98
CA ASP A 410 3.50 -25.00 12.43
C ASP A 410 4.08 -24.12 11.30
N ASP A 411 3.99 -24.58 10.05
CA ASP A 411 4.44 -23.86 8.85
C ASP A 411 3.38 -22.92 8.25
N ALA A 412 2.22 -22.76 8.89
CA ALA A 412 1.15 -21.91 8.41
C ALA A 412 1.51 -20.41 8.45
N GLY A 413 1.12 -19.66 7.42
CA GLY A 413 1.34 -18.22 7.35
C GLY A 413 0.61 -17.47 8.48
N VAL A 414 1.06 -16.25 8.79
CA VAL A 414 0.55 -15.50 9.95
C VAL A 414 -0.96 -15.21 9.84
N LEU A 415 -1.44 -14.88 8.63
CA LEU A 415 -2.87 -14.71 8.38
C LEU A 415 -3.66 -15.99 8.69
N ASP A 416 -3.17 -17.16 8.30
CA ASP A 416 -3.83 -18.44 8.60
C ASP A 416 -3.90 -18.70 10.10
N GLN A 417 -2.85 -18.33 10.84
CA GLN A 417 -2.83 -18.40 12.30
C GLN A 417 -3.88 -17.49 12.94
N LEU A 418 -4.02 -16.26 12.45
CA LEU A 418 -5.09 -15.35 12.87
C LEU A 418 -6.47 -15.96 12.61
N ILE A 419 -6.73 -16.40 11.38
CA ILE A 419 -8.04 -16.96 10.99
C ILE A 419 -8.38 -18.21 11.80
N ALA A 420 -7.43 -19.13 11.95
CA ALA A 420 -7.59 -20.33 12.77
C ALA A 420 -7.86 -19.98 14.24
N PHE A 421 -7.18 -18.97 14.79
CA PHE A 421 -7.39 -18.51 16.16
C PHE A 421 -8.80 -17.93 16.38
N THR A 422 -9.40 -17.32 15.36
CA THR A 422 -10.79 -16.85 15.40
C THR A 422 -11.83 -17.98 15.29
N GLY A 423 -11.38 -19.23 15.12
CA GLY A 423 -12.22 -20.42 14.99
C GLY A 423 -12.79 -20.66 13.59
N ARG A 424 -12.26 -19.98 12.57
CA ARG A 424 -12.58 -20.20 11.17
C ARG A 424 -11.72 -21.32 10.59
N GLN A 425 -12.30 -22.15 9.73
CA GLN A 425 -11.55 -23.18 9.03
C GLN A 425 -10.97 -22.60 7.73
N ALA A 426 -9.64 -22.54 7.63
CA ALA A 426 -8.97 -22.27 6.37
C ALA A 426 -9.16 -23.49 5.44
N ILE A 427 -10.02 -23.36 4.41
CA ILE A 427 -10.31 -24.49 3.51
C ILE A 427 -9.26 -24.62 2.39
N VAL A 428 -8.37 -23.64 2.17
CA VAL A 428 -7.37 -23.70 1.09
C VAL A 428 -6.03 -23.11 1.54
N ALA A 429 -4.94 -23.83 1.27
CA ALA A 429 -3.57 -23.42 1.50
C ALA A 429 -3.29 -22.03 0.90
N HIS A 430 -3.04 -21.04 1.75
CA HIS A 430 -2.49 -19.76 1.32
C HIS A 430 -1.04 -19.95 0.86
N VAL A 431 -0.69 -19.37 -0.28
CA VAL A 431 0.70 -19.17 -0.68
C VAL A 431 1.08 -17.79 -0.17
N SER A 432 1.94 -17.71 0.85
CA SER A 432 2.47 -16.42 1.33
C SER A 432 3.13 -15.66 0.18
N ALA A 433 2.70 -14.42 -0.05
CA ALA A 433 3.52 -13.46 -0.77
C ALA A 433 4.73 -13.13 0.12
N LYS A 434 5.94 -13.34 -0.42
CA LYS A 434 7.21 -13.11 0.26
C LYS A 434 7.70 -11.68 0.09
#